data_AF-A0A534B3Q2-F1
#
_entry.id   AF-A0A534B3Q2-F1
#
_cell.length_a   1.000
_cell.length_b   1.000
_cell.length_c   1.000
_cell.angle_alpha   90.00
_cell.angle_beta   90.00
_cell.angle_gamma   90.00
#
_symmetry.space_group_name_H-M   'P 1'
#
loop_
_entity.id
_entity.type
_entity.pdbx_description
1 polymer ?
#
loop_
_entity_poly.entity_id
_entity_poly.type
_entity_poly.pdbx_seq_one_letter_code
_entity_poly.pdbx_strand_id
1 'polypeptide(L)'
;MRPSVILFTATLTLATGPAHADECRLKPKEVVTKFMNEFYIQKQVRTAFETWVEPGYVQHNPLAAAGRDAAIAFLEPFFRDHPDANYSIKRIIAEGNLVVVHSHAKFT
;
A
#
# COMPACT_ATOMS: atom_id res chain seq x y z
N MET A 1 -5.51 -55.95 -47.76
CA MET A 1 -5.08 -54.53 -47.77
C MET A 1 -5.77 -53.85 -46.59
N ARG A 2 -5.03 -53.40 -45.57
CA ARG A 2 -5.58 -52.77 -44.35
C ARG A 2 -5.51 -51.24 -44.51
N PRO A 3 -6.57 -50.47 -44.19
CA PRO A 3 -6.50 -49.02 -44.28
C PRO A 3 -5.85 -48.46 -43.01
N SER A 4 -4.85 -47.59 -43.18
CA SER A 4 -4.24 -46.85 -42.08
C SER A 4 -5.11 -45.64 -41.74
N VAL A 5 -5.58 -45.57 -40.50
CA VAL A 5 -6.28 -44.40 -39.95
C VAL A 5 -5.22 -43.42 -39.45
N ILE A 6 -5.17 -42.22 -40.04
CA ILE A 6 -4.27 -41.13 -39.61
C ILE A 6 -5.04 -40.28 -38.60
N LEU A 7 -4.60 -40.30 -37.35
CA LEU A 7 -5.16 -39.52 -36.25
C LEU A 7 -4.49 -38.14 -36.21
N PHE A 8 -5.19 -37.08 -36.62
CA PHE A 8 -4.74 -35.70 -36.45
C PHE A 8 -4.93 -35.27 -35.00
N THR A 9 -3.84 -35.02 -34.29
CA THR A 9 -3.85 -34.44 -32.95
C THR A 9 -3.93 -32.92 -33.07
N ALA A 10 -5.07 -32.32 -32.71
CA ALA A 10 -5.23 -30.87 -32.68
C ALA A 10 -4.62 -30.33 -31.38
N THR A 11 -3.52 -29.58 -31.48
CA THR A 11 -2.94 -28.83 -30.36
C THR A 11 -3.74 -27.54 -30.13
N LEU A 12 -4.50 -27.51 -29.04
CA LEU A 12 -5.20 -26.31 -28.57
C LEU A 12 -4.21 -25.40 -27.81
N THR A 13 -3.74 -24.34 -28.46
CA THR A 13 -2.93 -23.30 -27.80
C THR A 13 -3.83 -22.36 -27.00
N LEU A 14 -3.82 -22.47 -25.67
CA LEU A 14 -4.40 -21.45 -24.80
C LEU A 14 -3.50 -20.21 -24.83
N ALA A 15 -4.01 -19.12 -25.43
CA ALA A 15 -3.39 -17.81 -25.34
C ALA A 15 -3.61 -17.25 -23.93
N THR A 16 -2.57 -17.28 -23.10
CA THR A 16 -2.51 -16.54 -21.83
C THR A 16 -2.14 -15.10 -22.13
N GLY A 17 -3.14 -14.22 -22.23
CA GLY A 17 -2.90 -12.78 -22.22
C GLY A 17 -2.38 -12.33 -20.84
N PRO A 18 -1.67 -11.19 -20.75
CA PRO A 18 -1.24 -10.68 -19.47
C PRO A 18 -2.47 -10.41 -18.61
N ALA A 19 -2.50 -10.95 -17.39
CA ALA A 19 -3.45 -10.54 -16.39
C ALA A 19 -3.12 -9.08 -16.04
N HIS A 20 -3.90 -8.13 -16.57
CA HIS A 20 -3.91 -6.80 -16.00
C HIS A 20 -4.45 -6.93 -14.59
N ALA A 21 -3.57 -6.75 -13.60
CA ALA A 21 -4.02 -6.48 -12.24
C ALA A 21 -5.03 -5.33 -12.33
N ASP A 22 -6.22 -5.50 -11.76
CA ASP A 22 -7.23 -4.45 -11.70
C ASP A 22 -6.54 -3.15 -11.28
N GLU A 23 -6.63 -2.11 -12.10
CA GLU A 23 -6.12 -0.79 -11.72
C GLU A 23 -6.73 -0.40 -10.37
N CYS A 24 -5.90 0.09 -9.45
CA CYS A 24 -6.36 0.53 -8.15
C CYS A 24 -7.44 1.62 -8.34
N ARG A 25 -8.71 1.27 -8.09
CA ARG A 25 -9.86 2.16 -8.34
C ARG A 25 -10.06 3.21 -7.25
N LEU A 26 -9.18 3.25 -6.25
CA LEU A 26 -9.28 4.17 -5.12
C LEU A 26 -8.82 5.57 -5.54
N LYS A 27 -9.57 6.59 -5.15
CA LYS A 27 -9.14 7.98 -5.28
C LYS A 27 -7.99 8.26 -4.29
N PRO A 28 -7.09 9.22 -4.57
CA PRO A 28 -5.97 9.55 -3.66
C PRO A 28 -6.42 9.84 -2.22
N LYS A 29 -7.55 10.54 -2.05
CA LYS A 29 -8.15 10.77 -0.73
C LYS A 29 -8.50 9.47 0.01
N GLU A 30 -9.00 8.46 -0.69
CA GLU A 30 -9.39 7.17 -0.11
C GLU A 30 -8.16 6.35 0.28
N VAL A 31 -7.14 6.32 -0.59
CA VAL A 31 -5.83 5.71 -0.33
C VAL A 31 -5.24 6.25 0.97
N VAL A 32 -5.11 7.59 1.07
CA VAL A 32 -4.52 8.21 2.25
C VAL A 32 -5.41 8.07 3.48
N THR A 33 -6.74 8.09 3.33
CA THR A 33 -7.65 7.83 4.47
C THR A 33 -7.44 6.44 5.05
N LYS A 34 -7.32 5.41 4.20
CA LYS A 34 -7.06 4.03 4.62
C LYS A 34 -5.68 3.90 5.27
N PHE A 35 -4.65 4.44 4.63
CA PHE A 35 -3.30 4.48 5.18
C PHE A 35 -3.27 5.13 6.57
N MET A 36 -3.84 6.32 6.74
CA MET A 36 -3.86 7.03 8.02
C MET A 36 -4.61 6.27 9.10
N ASN A 37 -5.69 5.56 8.74
CA ASN A 37 -6.43 4.72 9.68
C ASN A 37 -5.61 3.51 10.13
N GLU A 38 -5.04 2.74 9.20
CA GLU A 38 -4.23 1.56 9.52
C GLU A 38 -2.98 1.94 10.31
N PHE A 39 -2.30 3.01 9.89
CA PHE A 39 -1.07 3.47 10.50
C PHE A 39 -1.31 4.15 11.86
N TYR A 40 -1.99 5.29 11.90
CA TYR A 40 -2.06 6.10 13.13
C TYR A 40 -3.14 5.64 14.12
N ILE A 41 -4.25 5.07 13.63
CA ILE A 41 -5.39 4.70 14.49
C ILE A 41 -5.27 3.25 14.95
N GLN A 42 -5.02 2.32 14.03
CA GLN A 42 -4.90 0.89 14.33
C GLN A 42 -3.47 0.47 14.73
N LYS A 43 -2.49 1.38 14.57
CA LYS A 43 -1.07 1.16 14.91
C LYS A 43 -0.44 -0.03 14.16
N GLN A 44 -0.96 -0.36 12.99
CA GLN A 44 -0.48 -1.44 12.11
C GLN A 44 0.61 -0.92 11.18
N VAL A 45 1.73 -0.46 11.74
CA VAL A 45 2.79 0.29 11.02
C VAL A 45 3.26 -0.45 9.78
N ARG A 46 3.76 -1.69 9.93
CA ARG A 46 4.31 -2.47 8.82
C ARG A 46 3.31 -2.70 7.70
N THR A 47 2.15 -3.23 8.03
CA THR A 47 1.09 -3.51 7.07
C THR A 47 0.67 -2.25 6.32
N ALA A 48 0.49 -1.13 7.03
CA ALA A 48 0.09 0.13 6.41
C ALA A 48 1.15 0.65 5.43
N PHE A 49 2.43 0.62 5.80
CA PHE A 49 3.49 1.08 4.91
C PHE A 49 3.71 0.11 3.74
N GLU A 50 3.74 -1.20 3.97
CA GLU A 50 3.94 -2.19 2.90
C GLU A 50 2.79 -2.20 1.89
N THR A 51 1.57 -1.86 2.31
CA THR A 51 0.38 -1.77 1.44
C THR A 51 0.30 -0.47 0.65
N TRP A 52 0.56 0.66 1.31
CA TRP A 52 0.19 1.98 0.76
C TRP A 52 1.37 2.87 0.37
N VAL A 53 2.59 2.53 0.79
CA VAL A 53 3.77 3.37 0.61
C VAL A 53 4.75 2.69 -0.35
N GLU A 54 5.19 3.47 -1.34
CA GLU A 54 6.19 3.03 -2.32
C GLU A 54 7.53 2.71 -1.62
N PRO A 55 8.23 1.61 -1.99
CA PRO A 55 9.53 1.29 -1.41
C PRO A 55 10.53 2.46 -1.40
N GLY A 56 10.55 3.25 -2.49
CA GLY A 56 11.39 4.44 -2.66
C GLY A 56 10.88 5.71 -1.95
N TYR A 57 10.06 5.59 -0.91
CA TYR A 57 9.49 6.71 -0.17
C TYR A 57 10.51 7.82 0.15
N VAL A 58 10.24 9.02 -0.38
CA VAL A 58 11.02 10.23 -0.11
C VAL A 58 10.44 10.93 1.12
N GLN A 59 11.18 10.88 2.23
CA GLN A 59 10.87 11.65 3.43
C GLN A 59 11.56 13.01 3.35
N HIS A 60 10.78 14.09 3.51
CA HIS A 60 11.30 15.46 3.39
C HIS A 60 12.02 15.97 4.65
N ASN A 61 11.89 15.29 5.80
CA ASN A 61 12.68 15.60 6.99
C ASN A 61 14.14 15.17 6.76
N PRO A 62 15.12 16.10 6.67
CA PRO A 62 16.51 15.77 6.37
C PRO A 62 17.22 15.00 7.48
N LEU A 63 16.63 14.93 8.68
CA LEU A 63 17.15 14.15 9.80
C LEU A 63 16.62 12.71 9.83
N ALA A 64 15.66 12.37 8.97
CA ALA A 64 15.12 11.02 8.87
C ALA A 64 15.87 10.23 7.79
N ALA A 65 16.08 8.93 8.04
CA ALA A 65 16.57 8.02 7.01
C ALA A 65 15.54 7.86 5.88
N ALA A 66 16.03 7.64 4.66
CA ALA A 66 15.21 7.56 3.45
C ALA A 66 14.60 6.17 3.24
N GLY A 67 13.49 6.12 2.50
CA GLY A 67 12.84 4.88 2.10
C GLY A 67 11.81 4.35 3.10
N ARG A 68 10.94 3.47 2.60
CA ARG A 68 9.84 2.89 3.37
C ARG A 68 10.35 2.08 4.58
N ASP A 69 11.35 1.24 4.37
CA ASP A 69 11.84 0.33 5.40
C ASP A 69 12.47 1.09 6.57
N ALA A 70 13.13 2.21 6.28
CA ALA A 70 13.64 3.11 7.30
C ALA A 70 12.52 3.75 8.13
N ALA A 71 11.41 4.15 7.48
CA ALA A 71 10.24 4.66 8.18
C ALA A 71 9.61 3.59 9.09
N ILE A 72 9.44 2.36 8.60
CA ILE A 72 8.93 1.23 9.40
C ILE A 72 9.83 0.97 10.62
N ALA A 73 11.15 0.89 10.40
CA ALA A 73 12.13 0.62 11.46
C ALA A 73 12.13 1.68 12.58
N PHE A 74 11.81 2.93 12.25
CA PHE A 74 11.64 4.01 13.23
C PHE A 74 10.29 3.96 13.93
N LEU A 75 9.20 3.76 13.18
CA LEU A 75 7.83 3.91 13.67
C LEU A 75 7.32 2.71 14.46
N GLU A 76 7.74 1.48 14.15
CA GLU A 76 7.35 0.28 14.91
C GLU A 76 7.78 0.39 16.40
N PRO A 77 9.05 0.69 16.74
CA PRO A 77 9.46 0.95 18.11
C PRO A 77 8.69 2.10 18.76
N PHE A 78 8.52 3.22 18.04
CA PHE A 78 7.82 4.38 18.57
C PHE A 78 6.40 4.04 19.05
N PHE A 79 5.59 3.34 18.26
CA PHE A 79 4.23 2.97 18.67
C PHE A 79 4.18 1.90 19.76
N ARG A 80 5.20 1.03 19.84
CA ARG A 80 5.34 0.07 20.94
C ARG A 80 5.65 0.78 22.25
N ASP A 81 6.51 1.80 22.20
CA ASP A 81 6.97 2.52 23.38
C ASP A 81 5.95 3.61 23.81
N HIS A 82 5.01 3.96 22.94
CA HIS A 82 3.90 4.91 23.19
C HIS A 82 2.51 4.28 22.90
N PRO A 83 2.08 3.27 23.68
CA PRO A 83 0.83 2.55 23.44
C PRO A 83 -0.43 3.40 23.70
N ASP A 84 -0.30 4.44 24.51
CA ASP A 84 -1.30 5.46 24.86
C ASP A 84 -1.44 6.58 23.83
N ALA A 85 -0.46 6.73 22.92
CA ALA A 85 -0.49 7.78 21.90
C ALA A 85 -1.81 7.74 21.12
N ASN A 86 -2.55 8.84 21.17
CA ASN A 86 -3.87 8.96 20.57
C ASN A 86 -3.82 9.93 19.39
N TYR A 87 -4.25 9.45 18.23
CA TYR A 87 -4.31 10.25 17.01
C TYR A 87 -5.76 10.47 16.60
N SER A 88 -6.09 11.69 16.20
CA SER A 88 -7.40 12.02 15.62
C SER A 88 -7.23 12.79 14.32
N ILE A 89 -7.81 12.27 13.24
CA ILE A 89 -7.83 12.94 11.95
C ILE A 89 -8.95 13.98 11.96
N LYS A 90 -8.60 15.25 11.70
CA LYS A 90 -9.55 16.36 11.70
C LYS A 90 -10.08 16.66 10.31
N ARG A 91 -9.20 16.67 9.30
CA ARG A 91 -9.57 16.93 7.91
C ARG A 91 -8.62 16.22 6.96
N ILE A 92 -9.15 15.78 5.82
CA ILE A 92 -8.37 15.28 4.67
C ILE A 92 -8.87 16.04 3.43
N ILE A 93 -7.95 16.70 2.73
CA ILE A 93 -8.20 17.47 1.51
C ILE A 93 -7.37 16.86 0.39
N ALA A 94 -7.94 16.70 -0.80
CA ALA A 94 -7.24 16.16 -1.95
C ALA A 94 -7.46 17.05 -3.18
N GLU A 95 -6.38 17.25 -3.93
CA GLU A 95 -6.34 17.98 -5.19
C GLU A 95 -5.45 17.22 -6.17
N GLY A 96 -6.06 16.66 -7.23
CA GLY A 96 -5.37 15.71 -8.10
C GLY A 96 -4.78 14.55 -7.29
N ASN A 97 -3.46 14.35 -7.41
CA ASN A 97 -2.70 13.33 -6.68
C ASN A 97 -2.12 13.80 -5.34
N LEU A 98 -2.35 15.06 -4.96
CA LEU A 98 -1.87 15.61 -3.70
C LEU A 98 -2.94 15.47 -2.63
N VAL A 99 -2.53 15.04 -1.44
CA VAL A 99 -3.41 14.90 -0.28
C VAL A 99 -2.76 15.53 0.94
N VAL A 100 -3.52 16.36 1.65
CA VAL A 100 -3.12 16.99 2.90
C VAL A 100 -3.99 16.45 4.03
N VAL A 101 -3.34 16.06 5.13
CA VAL A 101 -4.02 15.58 6.33
C VAL A 101 -3.73 16.51 7.50
N HIS A 102 -4.79 17.05 8.11
CA HIS A 102 -4.70 17.72 9.40
C HIS A 102 -5.10 16.72 10.48
N SER A 103 -4.18 16.42 11.38
CA SER A 103 -4.39 15.51 12.51
C SER A 103 -3.92 16.15 13.82
N HIS A 104 -4.42 15.61 14.93
CA HIS A 104 -3.98 15.96 16.28
C HIS A 104 -3.52 14.70 17.00
N ALA A 105 -2.27 14.72 17.45
CA ALA A 105 -1.65 13.68 18.27
C ALA A 105 -1.60 14.11 19.73
N LYS A 106 -1.95 13.21 20.64
CA LYS A 106 -1.81 13.38 22.09
C LYS A 106 -0.93 12.25 22.62
N PHE A 107 0.10 12.64 23.39
CA PHE A 107 0.99 11.75 24.12
C PHE A 107 0.77 12.07 25.59
N THR A 108 0.15 11.16 26.33
CA THR A 108 -0.27 11.37 27.72
C THR A 108 -0.02 10.13 28.53
#